data_AF-A0AAV4LBG9-F1
#
_entry.id   AF-A0AAV4LBG9-F1
#
_cell.length_a   1.000
_cell.length_b   1.000
_cell.length_c   1.000
_cell.angle_alpha   90.00
_cell.angle_beta   90.00
_cell.angle_gamma   90.00
#
_symmetry.space_group_name_H-M   'P 1'
#
loop_
_entity.id
_entity.type
_entity.pdbx_description
1 polymer ?
#
loop_
_entity_poly.entity_id
_entity_poly.type
_entity_poly.pdbx_seq_one_letter_code
_entity_poly.pdbx_strand_id
1 'polypeptide(L)'
;MTEKELRFFINDVLKDRPNVYFWFHKNDPYDGWSYGVQEKQMAFCSFTFEYNRSMLEVKCSEEDTEEFQRLCSTVQRDIVSRRKSSVYLSANRIQPEDLRPIIEFAHAAMMKRRGEGEQR
;
A
#
# COMPACT_ATOMS: atom_id res chain seq x y z
N MET A 1 10.61 9.93 -5.52
CA MET A 1 9.24 10.41 -5.25
C MET A 1 9.13 11.00 -3.86
N THR A 2 8.65 12.24 -3.75
CA THR A 2 8.27 12.93 -2.51
C THR A 2 6.95 12.38 -1.96
N GLU A 3 6.58 12.70 -0.71
CA GLU A 3 5.29 12.33 -0.13
C GLU A 3 4.12 12.83 -0.99
N LYS A 4 4.20 14.09 -1.43
CA LYS A 4 3.17 14.74 -2.24
C LYS A 4 2.99 14.01 -3.57
N GLU A 5 4.09 13.71 -4.26
CA GLU A 5 4.06 12.97 -5.53
C GLU A 5 3.48 11.56 -5.35
N LEU A 6 3.87 10.85 -4.27
CA LEU A 6 3.36 9.52 -3.96
C LEU A 6 1.86 9.54 -3.70
N ARG A 7 1.39 10.51 -2.91
CA ARG A 7 -0.03 10.70 -2.64
C ARG A 7 -0.82 10.98 -3.92
N PHE A 8 -0.35 11.89 -4.77
CA PHE A 8 -1.02 12.20 -6.03
C PHE A 8 -1.07 11.00 -6.96
N PHE A 9 0.03 10.26 -7.04
CA PHE A 9 0.12 9.06 -7.85
C PHE A 9 -0.89 7.99 -7.38
N ILE A 10 -0.90 7.64 -6.10
CA ILE A 10 -1.84 6.65 -5.55
C ILE A 10 -3.28 7.10 -5.77
N ASN A 11 -3.56 8.39 -5.56
CA ASN A 11 -4.88 8.95 -5.83
C ASN A 11 -5.27 8.82 -7.30
N ASP A 12 -4.36 9.09 -8.25
CA ASP A 12 -4.63 8.93 -9.68
C ASP A 12 -4.90 7.47 -10.07
N VAL A 13 -4.14 6.52 -9.51
CA VAL A 13 -4.34 5.08 -9.74
C VAL A 13 -5.69 4.60 -9.22
N LEU A 14 -6.17 5.17 -8.11
CA LEU A 14 -7.35 4.69 -7.39
C LEU A 14 -8.61 5.56 -7.55
N LYS A 15 -8.54 6.71 -8.24
CA LYS A 15 -9.64 7.69 -8.32
C LYS A 15 -10.97 7.13 -8.82
N ASP A 16 -10.91 6.16 -9.74
CA ASP A 16 -12.09 5.54 -10.35
C ASP A 16 -12.48 4.22 -9.65
N ARG A 17 -11.78 3.85 -8.58
CA ARG A 17 -12.04 2.61 -7.83
C ARG A 17 -13.15 2.85 -6.80
N PRO A 18 -14.19 2.01 -6.76
CA PRO A 18 -15.28 2.19 -5.80
C PRO A 18 -14.79 1.95 -4.38
N ASN A 19 -15.39 2.66 -3.43
CA ASN A 19 -15.21 2.46 -1.98
C ASN A 19 -13.78 2.68 -1.48
N VAL A 20 -12.91 3.42 -2.17
CA VAL A 20 -11.59 3.79 -1.67
C VAL A 20 -11.67 5.05 -0.81
N TYR A 21 -11.08 4.99 0.38
CA TYR A 21 -11.01 6.11 1.33
C TYR A 21 -9.56 6.40 1.65
N PHE A 22 -9.20 7.69 1.65
CA PHE A 22 -7.91 8.18 2.10
C PHE A 22 -8.08 8.86 3.46
N TRP A 23 -7.22 8.55 4.41
CA TRP A 23 -7.17 9.25 5.68
C TRP A 23 -5.74 9.49 6.12
N PHE A 24 -5.54 10.63 6.77
CA PHE A 24 -4.29 10.94 7.45
C PHE A 24 -4.31 10.31 8.84
N HIS A 25 -3.19 9.77 9.27
CA HIS A 25 -3.01 9.28 10.64
C HIS A 25 -1.72 9.83 11.22
N LYS A 26 -1.81 10.27 12.47
CA LYS A 26 -0.65 10.54 13.31
C LYS A 26 -0.34 9.26 14.07
N ASN A 27 0.61 8.46 13.59
CA ASN A 27 1.11 7.32 14.35
C ASN A 27 2.46 7.70 14.93
N ASP A 28 2.69 7.51 16.23
CA ASP A 28 4.04 7.60 16.80
C ASP A 28 4.84 6.39 16.26
N PRO A 29 5.97 6.58 15.53
CA PRO A 29 6.78 7.80 15.44
C PRO A 29 6.65 8.64 14.16
N TYR A 30 5.79 8.28 13.19
CA TYR A 30 5.66 8.97 11.91
C TYR A 30 4.22 9.30 11.50
N ASP A 31 4.02 10.55 11.11
CA ASP A 31 2.85 10.98 10.36
C ASP A 31 2.79 10.25 9.00
N GLY A 32 1.58 9.92 8.57
CA GLY A 32 1.38 9.19 7.33
C GLY A 32 -0.05 9.28 6.81
N TRP A 33 -0.21 8.80 5.59
CA TRP A 33 -1.50 8.66 4.95
C TRP A 33 -1.75 7.17 4.74
N SER A 34 -2.99 6.77 4.93
CA SER A 34 -3.45 5.43 4.56
C SER A 34 -4.55 5.55 3.54
N TYR A 35 -4.69 4.50 2.74
CA TYR A 35 -5.93 4.24 2.05
C TYR A 35 -6.43 2.83 2.34
N GLY A 36 -7.72 2.64 2.15
CA GLY A 36 -8.41 1.39 2.39
C GLY A 36 -9.80 1.39 1.76
N VAL A 37 -10.50 0.26 1.88
CA VAL A 37 -11.86 0.08 1.37
C VAL A 37 -12.88 0.01 2.51
N GLN A 38 -14.05 0.67 2.41
CA GLN A 38 -15.17 0.52 3.38
C GLN A 38 -15.55 -0.97 3.40
N GLU A 39 -15.30 -1.71 4.48
CA GLU A 39 -16.29 -1.87 5.56
C GLU A 39 -15.67 -1.99 6.97
N LYS A 40 -14.34 -2.01 7.08
CA LYS A 40 -13.62 -1.96 8.35
C LYS A 40 -12.41 -1.10 8.08
N GLN A 41 -12.12 -0.09 8.89
CA GLN A 41 -10.95 0.78 8.79
C GLN A 41 -9.62 -0.01 8.98
N MET A 42 -9.38 -1.01 8.15
CA MET A 42 -8.14 -1.74 8.05
C MET A 42 -7.34 -1.01 6.99
N ALA A 43 -6.34 -0.23 7.41
CA ALA A 43 -5.32 0.27 6.50
C ALA A 43 -4.64 -0.95 5.87
N PHE A 44 -4.92 -1.22 4.60
CA PHE A 44 -4.22 -2.24 3.81
C PHE A 44 -3.03 -1.67 3.08
N CYS A 45 -3.01 -0.36 2.86
CA CYS A 45 -1.84 0.31 2.36
C CYS A 45 -1.67 1.66 3.07
N SER A 46 -0.58 1.76 3.79
CA SER A 46 -0.13 2.96 4.48
C SER A 46 1.09 3.49 3.73
N PHE A 47 1.23 4.80 3.66
CA PHE A 47 2.49 5.42 3.33
C PHE A 47 2.87 6.41 4.43
N THR A 48 4.02 6.16 5.03
CA THR A 48 4.60 6.98 6.10
C THR A 48 5.75 7.77 5.55
N PHE A 49 6.00 8.92 6.17
CA PHE A 49 7.17 9.72 5.88
C PHE A 49 8.16 9.61 7.03
N GLU A 50 9.25 8.88 6.81
CA GLU A 50 10.29 8.63 7.81
C GLU A 50 11.62 9.21 7.30
N TYR A 51 12.19 10.20 7.99
CA TYR A 51 13.52 10.77 7.68
C TYR A 51 13.76 11.09 6.19
N ASN A 52 12.85 11.82 5.53
CA ASN A 52 12.88 12.10 4.08
C ASN A 52 12.65 10.89 3.16
N ARG A 53 12.11 9.79 3.69
CA ARG A 53 11.74 8.61 2.93
C ARG A 53 10.23 8.45 2.87
N SER A 54 9.72 8.37 1.65
CA SER A 54 8.36 7.96 1.35
C SER A 54 8.32 6.43 1.45
N MET A 55 7.82 5.93 2.56
CA MET A 55 7.75 4.50 2.85
C MET A 55 6.35 4.01 2.53
N LEU A 56 6.22 2.96 1.73
CA LEU A 56 4.98 2.27 1.45
C LEU A 56 4.93 0.99 2.28
N GLU A 57 3.93 0.87 3.13
CA GLU A 57 3.55 -0.35 3.82
C GLU A 57 2.31 -0.92 3.13
N VAL A 58 2.36 -2.18 2.74
CA VAL A 58 1.20 -2.91 2.24
C VAL A 58 0.94 -4.10 3.14
N LYS A 59 -0.27 -4.17 3.69
CA LYS A 59 -0.76 -5.28 4.48
C LYS A 59 -1.55 -6.21 3.57
N CYS A 60 -1.15 -7.48 3.56
CA CYS A 60 -1.75 -8.52 2.74
C CYS A 60 -2.08 -9.74 3.61
N SER A 61 -2.93 -10.63 3.11
CA SER A 61 -3.08 -11.97 3.70
C SER A 61 -1.76 -12.74 3.57
N GLU A 62 -1.54 -13.79 4.36
CA GLU A 62 -0.33 -14.62 4.21
C GLU A 62 -0.22 -15.21 2.79
N GLU A 63 -1.36 -15.58 2.19
CA GLU A 63 -1.45 -16.10 0.81
C GLU A 63 -1.01 -15.05 -0.24
N ASP A 64 -1.50 -13.82 -0.13
CA ASP A 64 -1.17 -12.75 -1.08
C ASP A 64 0.22 -12.14 -0.81
N THR A 65 0.80 -12.41 0.37
CA THR A 65 2.11 -11.85 0.78
C THR A 65 3.23 -12.34 -0.12
N GLU A 66 3.25 -13.61 -0.53
CA GLU A 66 4.31 -14.17 -1.38
C GLU A 66 4.31 -13.58 -2.80
N GLU A 67 3.13 -13.41 -3.39
CA GLU A 67 2.99 -12.78 -4.71
C GLU A 67 3.33 -11.30 -4.64
N PHE A 68 2.87 -10.60 -3.60
CA PHE A 68 3.22 -9.21 -3.38
C PHE A 68 4.73 -9.03 -3.20
N GLN A 69 5.40 -9.91 -2.44
CA GLN A 69 6.85 -9.89 -2.26
C GLN A 69 7.60 -10.09 -3.58
N ARG A 70 7.14 -11.00 -4.46
CA ARG A 70 7.73 -11.18 -5.79
C ARG A 70 7.62 -9.90 -6.60
N LEU A 71 6.44 -9.28 -6.63
CA LEU A 71 6.21 -8.02 -7.36
C LEU A 71 7.02 -6.85 -6.80
N CYS A 72 7.19 -6.79 -5.48
CA CYS A 72 8.05 -5.80 -4.84
C CYS A 72 9.53 -5.99 -5.20
N SER A 73 9.98 -7.24 -5.26
CA SER A 73 11.39 -7.59 -5.50
C SER A 73 11.84 -7.29 -6.93
N THR A 74 10.91 -7.19 -7.88
CA THR A 74 11.24 -6.74 -9.26
C THR A 74 11.50 -5.24 -9.32
N VAL A 75 10.91 -4.46 -8.42
CA VAL A 75 10.98 -3.00 -8.40
C VAL A 75 12.04 -2.48 -7.43
N GLN A 76 12.24 -3.16 -6.29
CA GLN A 76 13.25 -2.79 -5.31
C GLN A 76 13.83 -4.05 -4.65
N ARG A 77 15.15 -4.25 -4.77
CA ARG A 77 15.85 -5.39 -4.16
C ARG A 77 15.86 -5.35 -2.62
N ASP A 78 15.84 -4.15 -2.06
CA ASP A 78 15.89 -3.93 -0.61
C ASP A 78 14.49 -3.68 -0.05
N ILE A 79 13.70 -4.75 0.13
CA ILE A 79 12.48 -4.71 0.94
C ILE A 79 12.90 -4.38 2.38
N VAL A 80 12.46 -3.23 2.89
CA VAL A 80 13.00 -2.60 4.11
C VAL A 80 12.64 -3.37 5.38
N SER A 81 11.53 -4.11 5.38
CA SER A 81 11.19 -5.04 6.45
C SER A 81 10.15 -6.06 5.97
N ARG A 82 10.22 -7.28 6.52
CA ARG A 82 9.25 -8.36 6.32
C ARG A 82 8.58 -8.65 7.65
N ARG A 83 7.31 -8.26 7.82
CA ARG A 83 6.45 -8.80 8.88
C ARG A 83 5.54 -9.84 8.24
N LYS A 84 5.03 -10.82 9.02
CA LYS A 84 4.24 -11.95 8.52
C LYS A 84 3.08 -11.57 7.57
N SER A 85 2.55 -10.35 7.70
CA SER A 85 1.43 -9.84 6.91
C SER A 85 1.67 -8.40 6.39
N SER A 86 2.92 -7.94 6.32
CA SER A 86 3.23 -6.58 5.86
C SER A 86 4.58 -6.50 5.16
N VAL A 87 4.60 -5.76 4.05
CA VAL A 87 5.80 -5.52 3.23
C VAL A 87 6.05 -4.02 3.14
N TYR A 88 7.30 -3.61 3.39
CA TYR A 88 7.73 -2.21 3.38
C TYR A 88 8.65 -1.90 2.21
N LEU A 89 8.37 -0.83 1.48
CA LEU A 89 9.10 -0.38 0.29
C LEU A 89 9.45 1.09 0.42
N SER A 90 10.56 1.52 -0.18
CA SER A 90 10.88 2.95 -0.27
C SER A 90 10.50 3.46 -1.65
N ALA A 91 9.46 4.29 -1.73
CA ALA A 91 9.03 4.90 -2.99
C ALA A 91 9.97 6.01 -3.48
N ASN A 92 11.02 6.36 -2.72
CA ASN A 92 11.94 7.45 -3.10
C ASN A 92 12.60 7.26 -4.46
N ARG A 93 12.91 6.00 -4.83
CA ARG A 93 13.66 5.66 -6.06
C ARG A 93 12.85 4.79 -7.03
N ILE A 94 11.57 4.57 -6.75
CA ILE A 94 10.67 3.80 -7.60
C ILE A 94 10.01 4.76 -8.60
N GLN A 95 10.01 4.39 -9.88
CA GLN A 95 9.29 5.15 -10.89
C GLN A 95 7.78 4.91 -10.79
N PRO A 96 6.92 5.89 -11.14
CA PRO A 96 5.47 5.72 -11.11
C PRO A 96 4.97 4.46 -11.85
N GLU A 97 5.53 4.15 -13.01
CA GLU A 97 5.20 2.98 -13.84
C GLU A 97 5.46 1.65 -13.12
N ASP A 98 6.53 1.57 -12.33
CA ASP A 98 6.87 0.37 -11.55
C ASP A 98 6.03 0.27 -10.27
N LEU A 99 5.55 1.41 -9.75
CA LEU A 99 4.71 1.46 -8.56
C LEU A 99 3.25 1.11 -8.86
N ARG A 100 2.77 1.35 -10.09
CA ARG A 100 1.36 1.12 -10.48
C ARG A 100 0.93 -0.33 -10.24
N PRO A 101 1.64 -1.37 -10.71
CA PRO A 101 1.26 -2.76 -10.47
C PRO A 101 1.18 -3.11 -8.98
N ILE A 102 2.05 -2.51 -8.15
CA ILE A 102 2.10 -2.73 -6.70
C ILE A 102 0.82 -2.20 -6.05
N ILE A 103 0.38 -0.99 -6.42
CA ILE A 103 -0.85 -0.37 -5.90
C ILE A 103 -2.10 -1.10 -6.41
N GLU A 104 -2.11 -1.51 -7.69
CA GLU A 104 -3.22 -2.27 -8.27
C GLU A 104 -3.37 -3.65 -7.63
N PHE A 105 -2.26 -4.36 -7.39
CA PHE A 105 -2.27 -5.63 -6.67
C PHE A 105 -2.79 -5.46 -5.25
N ALA A 106 -2.27 -4.47 -4.51
CA ALA A 106 -2.71 -4.18 -3.16
C ALA A 106 -4.22 -3.91 -3.11
N HIS A 107 -4.74 -3.16 -4.08
CA HIS A 107 -6.18 -2.92 -4.19
C HIS A 107 -6.99 -4.17 -4.53
N ALA A 108 -6.53 -5.01 -5.47
CA ALA A 108 -7.19 -6.26 -5.80
C ALA A 108 -7.26 -7.22 -4.60
N ALA A 109 -6.16 -7.36 -3.86
CA ALA A 109 -6.10 -8.17 -2.63
C ALA A 109 -7.10 -7.68 -1.57
N MET A 110 -7.27 -6.36 -1.42
CA MET A 110 -8.31 -5.79 -0.55
C MET A 110 -9.72 -6.21 -0.97
N MET A 111 -10.01 -6.12 -2.28
CA MET A 111 -11.33 -6.41 -2.81
C MET A 111 -11.67 -7.91 -2.73
N LYS A 112 -10.69 -8.80 -2.96
CA LYS A 112 -10.84 -10.26 -2.76
C LYS A 112 -11.28 -10.57 -1.32
N ARG A 113 -10.58 -9.98 -0.34
CA ARG A 113 -10.87 -10.18 1.08
C ARG A 113 -12.24 -9.64 1.50
N ARG A 114 -12.74 -8.60 0.84
CA ARG A 114 -14.12 -8.12 1.03
C ARG A 114 -15.14 -9.15 0.53
N GLY A 115 -14.98 -9.66 -0.69
CA GLY A 115 -15.90 -10.65 -1.27
C GLY A 115 -15.96 -11.97 -0.48
N GLU A 116 -14.85 -12.39 0.12
CA GLU A 116 -14.80 -13.57 1.00
C GLU A 116 -15.49 -13.33 2.36
N GLY A 117 -15.54 -12.07 2.83
CA GLY A 117 -16.21 -11.68 4.07
C GLY A 117 -17.74 -11.57 3.94
N GLU A 118 -18.24 -11.31 2.73
CA GLU A 118 -19.69 -11.20 2.43
C GLU A 118 -20.37 -12.59 2.28
N GLN A 119 -19.60 -13.69 2.19
CA GLN A 119 -20.13 -15.06 2.06
C GLN A 119 -20.25 -15.84 3.38
N ARG A 120 -20.14 -15.18 4.55
CA ARG A 120 -20.21 -15.83 5.88
C ARG A 120 -21.34 -15.32 6.75
#